data_AF-A0AAU7K470-F1
#
_entry.id   AF-A0AAU7K470-F1
#
_cell.length_a   1.000
_cell.length_b   1.000
_cell.length_c   1.000
_cell.angle_alpha   90.00
_cell.angle_beta   90.00
_cell.angle_gamma   90.00
#
_symmetry.space_group_name_H-M   'P 1'
#
loop_
_entity.id
_entity.type
_entity.pdbx_description
1 polymer ?
#
loop_
_entity_poly.entity_id
_entity_poly.type
_entity_poly.pdbx_seq_one_letter_code
_entity_poly.pdbx_strand_id
1 'polypeptide(L)'
;MNQKPILTNFYQVIGLDKFLQLKAAGFIQKSDINWGSNRVVSLKQRDTSVKNQWNGTCTSFATIAAIENKLGGKIDLSERSLWDFYGVFSTPQAINAAQHHYILEEIYWPQYQIRFDTRYSSKGRFLLTGVKDLKNDYLAVLKALDIGNPCIVALQTPEDLYTGKAQVERTSRILSGGHAICVSGYKVEDGKGYFLVKNSWGTENGDSGYQYIDFNVFDKKGYANFWEVSEITDRGDQQMEFENTEDYLTSIVED
;
A
#
# COMPACT_ATOMS: atom_id res chain seq x y z
N MET A 1 41.11 -1.14 5.15
CA MET A 1 40.83 -0.45 6.43
C MET A 1 39.36 -0.65 6.74
N ASN A 2 39.02 -1.40 7.80
CA ASN A 2 37.64 -1.54 8.25
C ASN A 2 37.24 -0.25 8.98
N GLN A 3 36.69 0.73 8.26
CA GLN A 3 36.05 1.86 8.92
C GLN A 3 34.83 1.32 9.69
N LYS A 4 34.79 1.59 10.99
CA LYS A 4 33.58 1.35 11.79
C LYS A 4 32.43 2.13 11.14
N PRO A 5 31.24 1.53 10.96
CA PRO A 5 30.11 2.23 10.37
C PRO A 5 29.80 3.49 11.19
N ILE A 6 29.69 4.62 10.51
CA ILE A 6 29.29 5.89 11.12
C ILE A 6 27.83 5.69 11.56
N LEU A 7 27.56 5.71 12.87
CA LEU A 7 26.20 5.62 13.35
C LEU A 7 25.50 6.96 13.07
N THR A 8 24.48 6.96 12.21
CA THR A 8 23.62 8.13 12.00
C THR A 8 22.59 8.15 13.13
N ASN A 9 22.50 9.30 13.82
CA ASN A 9 21.50 9.48 14.86
C ASN A 9 20.11 9.63 14.21
N PHE A 10 19.09 9.06 14.83
CA PHE A 10 17.72 9.08 14.32
C PHE A 10 17.24 10.50 13.96
N TYR A 11 17.55 11.51 14.79
CA TYR A 11 17.16 12.90 14.53
C TYR A 11 17.82 13.55 13.31
N GLN A 12 18.94 13.02 12.83
CA GLN A 12 19.57 13.53 11.62
C GLN A 12 18.79 13.11 10.36
N VAL A 13 18.09 11.97 10.44
CA VAL A 13 17.32 11.39 9.32
C VAL A 13 15.94 12.03 9.19
N ILE A 14 15.25 12.20 10.31
CA ILE A 14 13.86 12.68 10.34
C ILE A 14 13.73 14.15 10.77
N GLY A 15 14.85 14.81 11.08
CA GLY A 15 14.89 16.16 11.63
C GLY A 15 14.74 16.22 13.16
N LEU A 16 15.36 17.24 13.77
CA LEU A 16 15.39 17.43 15.22
C LEU A 16 13.99 17.64 15.81
N ASP A 17 13.17 18.51 15.20
CA ASP A 17 11.82 18.80 15.70
C ASP A 17 10.96 17.54 15.74
N LYS A 18 11.04 16.74 14.68
CA LYS A 18 10.34 15.47 14.58
C LYS A 18 10.85 14.51 15.64
N PHE A 19 12.17 14.33 15.73
CA PHE A 19 12.76 13.51 16.78
C PHE A 19 12.30 13.88 18.19
N LEU A 20 12.25 15.18 18.51
CA LEU A 20 11.79 15.64 19.82
C LEU A 20 10.32 15.30 20.06
N GLN A 21 9.45 15.44 19.06
CA GLN A 21 8.05 15.00 19.14
C GLN A 21 7.94 13.49 19.39
N LEU A 22 8.72 12.69 18.66
CA LEU A 22 8.72 11.23 18.79
C LEU A 22 9.31 10.75 20.12
N LYS A 23 10.35 11.43 20.63
CA LYS A 23 10.97 11.16 21.93
C LYS A 23 9.99 11.49 23.06
N ALA A 24 9.30 12.62 22.97
CA ALA A 24 8.28 13.02 23.95
C ALA A 24 7.09 12.05 24.00
N ALA A 25 6.74 11.43 22.86
CA ALA A 25 5.72 10.39 22.76
C ALA A 25 6.19 9.00 23.26
N GLY A 26 7.42 8.88 23.79
CA GLY A 26 7.96 7.63 24.32
C GLY A 26 8.29 6.58 23.27
N PHE A 27 8.31 6.95 21.99
CA PHE A 27 8.53 5.99 20.91
C PHE A 27 9.99 5.59 20.73
N ILE A 28 10.90 6.55 20.87
CA ILE A 28 12.32 6.30 20.65
C ILE A 28 12.88 5.69 21.93
N GLN A 29 13.11 4.37 21.93
CA GLN A 29 13.85 3.76 23.02
C GLN A 29 15.34 4.16 22.95
N LYS A 30 16.07 3.99 24.05
CA LYS A 30 17.50 4.30 24.12
C LYS A 30 18.33 3.48 23.11
N SER A 31 17.81 2.35 22.61
CA SER A 31 18.37 1.56 21.51
C SER A 31 18.09 2.14 20.13
N ASP A 32 16.98 2.85 19.94
CA ASP A 32 16.45 3.28 18.64
C ASP A 32 16.97 4.66 18.21
N ILE A 33 17.71 5.34 19.10
CA ILE A 33 18.38 6.61 18.80
C ILE A 33 19.47 6.47 17.73
N ASN A 34 19.90 5.25 17.41
CA ASN A 34 20.93 4.94 16.43
C ASN A 34 20.40 3.97 15.38
N TRP A 35 20.17 4.46 14.16
CA TRP A 35 19.78 3.63 13.02
C TRP A 35 20.96 3.07 12.23
N GLY A 36 22.19 3.30 12.71
CA GLY A 36 23.41 3.00 11.93
C GLY A 36 23.58 3.95 10.76
N SER A 37 24.61 3.76 9.92
CA SER A 37 24.75 4.54 8.69
C SER A 37 23.63 4.22 7.71
N ASN A 38 23.20 2.96 7.69
CA ASN A 38 22.22 2.42 6.75
C ASN A 38 21.20 1.54 7.49
N ARG A 39 19.91 1.72 7.19
CA ARG A 39 18.82 0.85 7.63
C ARG A 39 17.91 0.59 6.44
N VAL A 40 17.52 -0.67 6.24
CA VAL A 40 16.60 -1.04 5.15
C VAL A 40 15.54 -1.97 5.71
N VAL A 41 14.28 -1.59 5.53
CA VAL A 41 13.12 -2.46 5.75
C VAL A 41 12.42 -2.59 4.42
N SER A 42 12.34 -3.81 3.91
CA SER A 42 11.72 -4.08 2.63
C SER A 42 10.71 -5.21 2.79
N LEU A 43 9.51 -4.92 2.29
CA LEU A 43 8.41 -5.85 2.10
C LEU A 43 8.22 -6.14 0.60
N LYS A 44 9.09 -5.60 -0.28
CA LYS A 44 9.01 -5.72 -1.75
C LYS A 44 8.96 -7.17 -2.24
N GLN A 45 9.61 -8.08 -1.54
CA GLN A 45 9.59 -9.53 -1.82
C GLN A 45 8.22 -10.17 -1.63
N ARG A 46 7.27 -9.46 -0.99
CA ARG A 46 5.87 -9.85 -0.82
C ARG A 46 4.96 -9.11 -1.79
N ASP A 47 5.48 -8.24 -2.66
CA ASP A 47 4.67 -7.63 -3.70
C ASP A 47 4.43 -8.64 -4.83
N THR A 48 3.20 -8.69 -5.33
CA THR A 48 2.87 -9.27 -6.65
C THR A 48 3.53 -8.45 -7.77
N SER A 49 3.39 -8.89 -9.02
CA SER A 49 3.90 -8.14 -10.17
C SER A 49 3.40 -6.69 -10.19
N VAL A 50 4.23 -5.79 -10.71
CA VAL A 50 3.83 -4.41 -11.00
C VAL A 50 2.81 -4.42 -12.12
N LYS A 51 1.68 -3.74 -11.89
CA LYS A 51 0.58 -3.59 -12.86
C LYS A 51 0.55 -2.16 -13.41
N ASN A 52 -0.35 -1.90 -14.36
CA ASN A 52 -0.47 -0.59 -15.01
C ASN A 52 -1.93 -0.12 -15.01
N GLN A 53 -2.30 0.76 -14.09
CA GLN A 53 -3.68 1.20 -13.86
C GLN A 53 -4.37 1.79 -15.10
N TRP A 54 -5.71 1.80 -15.07
CA TRP A 54 -6.54 2.51 -16.04
C TRP A 54 -7.25 3.71 -15.41
N ASN A 55 -7.57 4.75 -16.19
CA ASN A 55 -8.51 5.82 -15.86
C ASN A 55 -8.57 6.29 -14.40
N GLY A 56 -7.44 6.60 -13.75
CA GLY A 56 -7.41 7.13 -12.38
C GLY A 56 -7.67 6.12 -11.25
N THR A 57 -7.72 4.81 -11.54
CA THR A 57 -8.01 3.74 -10.55
C THR A 57 -6.90 3.46 -9.53
N CYS A 58 -5.91 4.35 -9.39
CA CYS A 58 -4.80 4.24 -8.43
C CYS A 58 -5.24 3.85 -7.01
N THR A 59 -6.41 4.31 -6.56
CA THR A 59 -6.95 3.99 -5.22
C THR A 59 -7.26 2.50 -5.06
N SER A 60 -7.69 1.82 -6.12
CA SER A 60 -7.91 0.37 -6.14
C SER A 60 -6.56 -0.35 -6.12
N PHE A 61 -5.66 0.01 -7.04
CA PHE A 61 -4.33 -0.57 -7.15
C PHE A 61 -3.50 -0.46 -5.88
N ALA A 62 -3.50 0.71 -5.23
CA ALA A 62 -2.76 0.92 -3.99
C ALA A 62 -3.33 0.06 -2.85
N THR A 63 -4.66 -0.04 -2.76
CA THR A 63 -5.34 -0.83 -1.74
C THR A 63 -5.08 -2.33 -1.96
N ILE A 64 -5.25 -2.82 -3.18
CA ILE A 64 -4.97 -4.20 -3.57
C ILE A 64 -3.50 -4.55 -3.33
N ALA A 65 -2.56 -3.72 -3.79
CA ALA A 65 -1.13 -3.98 -3.58
C ALA A 65 -0.76 -4.10 -2.09
N ALA A 66 -1.37 -3.29 -1.22
CA ALA A 66 -1.15 -3.41 0.23
C ALA A 66 -1.76 -4.70 0.82
N ILE A 67 -2.96 -5.08 0.37
CA ILE A 67 -3.60 -6.35 0.78
C ILE A 67 -2.76 -7.55 0.33
N GLU A 68 -2.34 -7.59 -0.92
CA GLU A 68 -1.50 -8.65 -1.49
C GLU A 68 -0.16 -8.75 -0.76
N ASN A 69 0.48 -7.59 -0.49
CA ASN A 69 1.73 -7.56 0.26
C ASN A 69 1.55 -8.13 1.67
N LYS A 70 0.42 -7.82 2.33
CA LYS A 70 0.09 -8.37 3.64
C LYS A 70 -0.18 -9.89 3.59
N LEU A 71 -0.75 -10.38 2.49
CA LEU A 71 -0.93 -11.82 2.20
C LEU A 71 0.37 -12.53 1.78
N GLY A 72 1.48 -11.79 1.63
CA GLY A 72 2.78 -12.35 1.29
C GLY A 72 3.06 -12.49 -0.21
N GLY A 73 2.27 -11.85 -1.08
CA GLY A 73 2.54 -11.76 -2.53
C GLY A 73 2.26 -13.02 -3.33
N LYS A 74 1.52 -13.97 -2.76
CA LYS A 74 1.24 -15.27 -3.37
C LYS A 74 -0.07 -15.31 -4.16
N ILE A 75 -0.92 -14.31 -3.96
CA ILE A 75 -2.26 -14.23 -4.52
C ILE A 75 -2.34 -12.91 -5.27
N ASP A 76 -2.76 -12.98 -6.53
CA ASP A 76 -3.00 -11.83 -7.39
C ASP A 76 -4.49 -11.49 -7.34
N LEU A 77 -4.83 -10.29 -6.85
CA LEU A 77 -6.20 -9.84 -6.63
C LEU A 77 -6.65 -8.88 -7.73
N SER A 78 -7.96 -8.84 -7.94
CA SER A 78 -8.58 -8.01 -8.97
C SER A 78 -8.81 -6.59 -8.49
N GLU A 79 -8.09 -5.63 -9.09
CA GLU A 79 -8.40 -4.21 -8.91
C GLU A 79 -9.77 -3.83 -9.49
N ARG A 80 -10.25 -4.55 -10.51
CA ARG A 80 -11.59 -4.31 -11.05
C ARG A 80 -12.67 -4.69 -10.04
N SER A 81 -12.51 -5.84 -9.39
CA SER A 81 -13.44 -6.30 -8.37
C SER A 81 -13.59 -5.28 -7.27
N LEU A 82 -12.48 -4.76 -6.75
CA LEU A 82 -12.54 -3.70 -5.77
C LEU A 82 -13.16 -2.42 -6.35
N TRP A 83 -12.76 -2.00 -7.56
CA TRP A 83 -13.26 -0.78 -8.20
C TRP A 83 -14.78 -0.77 -8.38
N ASP A 84 -15.38 -1.90 -8.74
CA ASP A 84 -16.81 -2.03 -9.01
C ASP A 84 -17.67 -1.72 -7.77
N PHE A 85 -17.13 -1.85 -6.56
CA PHE A 85 -17.86 -1.57 -5.32
C PHE A 85 -17.94 -0.08 -4.96
N TYR A 86 -17.03 0.77 -5.45
CA TYR A 86 -16.99 2.19 -5.03
C TYR A 86 -16.95 3.21 -6.16
N GLY A 87 -16.33 2.89 -7.30
CA GLY A 87 -16.42 3.68 -8.54
C GLY A 87 -16.04 5.17 -8.47
N VAL A 88 -15.31 5.61 -7.43
CA VAL A 88 -14.99 7.02 -7.18
C VAL A 88 -13.52 7.19 -6.81
N PHE A 89 -12.84 8.25 -7.26
CA PHE A 89 -11.42 8.49 -6.97
C PHE A 89 -11.16 8.90 -5.51
N SER A 90 -11.32 7.98 -4.56
CA SER A 90 -11.17 8.21 -3.13
C SER A 90 -10.57 6.99 -2.42
N THR A 91 -9.37 7.16 -1.84
CA THR A 91 -8.71 6.10 -1.05
C THR A 91 -9.53 5.66 0.16
N PRO A 92 -10.17 6.56 0.94
CA PRO A 92 -11.09 6.15 2.00
C PRO A 92 -12.25 5.28 1.52
N GLN A 93 -12.81 5.55 0.34
CA GLN A 93 -13.90 4.74 -0.22
C GLN A 93 -13.40 3.39 -0.74
N ALA A 94 -12.20 3.33 -1.32
CA ALA A 94 -11.56 2.07 -1.71
C ALA A 94 -11.30 1.17 -0.49
N ILE A 95 -10.76 1.74 0.60
CA ILE A 95 -10.56 1.03 1.87
C ILE A 95 -11.90 0.58 2.43
N ASN A 96 -12.91 1.46 2.48
CA ASN A 96 -14.24 1.10 2.96
C ASN A 96 -14.85 -0.06 2.16
N ALA A 97 -14.75 -0.03 0.83
CA ALA A 97 -15.21 -1.13 -0.01
C ALA A 97 -14.47 -2.44 0.29
N ALA A 98 -13.14 -2.39 0.43
CA ALA A 98 -12.34 -3.57 0.78
C ALA A 98 -12.67 -4.15 2.17
N GLN A 99 -13.23 -3.34 3.08
CA GLN A 99 -13.69 -3.79 4.39
C GLN A 99 -15.08 -4.43 4.39
N HIS A 100 -15.90 -4.19 3.35
CA HIS A 100 -17.31 -4.63 3.31
C HIS A 100 -17.62 -5.60 2.18
N HIS A 101 -16.70 -5.80 1.24
CA HIS A 101 -16.89 -6.69 0.10
C HIS A 101 -15.70 -7.61 -0.09
N TYR A 102 -15.99 -8.90 -0.32
CA TYR A 102 -14.97 -9.89 -0.63
C TYR A 102 -14.40 -9.64 -2.03
N ILE A 103 -13.09 -9.43 -2.09
CA ILE A 103 -12.35 -9.15 -3.32
C ILE A 103 -12.09 -10.46 -4.08
N LEU A 104 -12.28 -10.44 -5.40
CA LEU A 104 -11.94 -11.53 -6.31
C LEU A 104 -10.44 -11.60 -6.58
N GLU A 105 -9.95 -12.82 -6.83
CA GLU A 105 -8.64 -13.00 -7.47
C GLU A 105 -8.67 -12.49 -8.92
N GLU A 106 -7.52 -12.03 -9.43
CA GLU A 106 -7.36 -11.44 -10.76
C GLU A 106 -7.85 -12.39 -11.87
N ILE A 107 -7.68 -13.70 -11.69
CA ILE A 107 -8.13 -14.73 -12.64
C ILE A 107 -9.65 -14.71 -12.89
N TYR A 108 -10.45 -14.24 -11.94
CA TYR A 108 -11.91 -14.20 -12.05
C TYR A 108 -12.42 -12.88 -12.60
N TRP A 109 -11.70 -11.78 -12.36
CA TRP A 109 -12.08 -10.49 -12.93
C TRP A 109 -10.86 -9.68 -13.42
N PRO A 110 -10.25 -10.09 -14.55
CA PRO A 110 -8.98 -9.54 -15.00
C PRO A 110 -9.08 -8.07 -15.39
N GLN A 111 -8.02 -7.32 -15.10
CA GLN A 111 -7.85 -5.92 -15.44
C GLN A 111 -8.19 -5.59 -16.90
N TYR A 112 -7.78 -6.42 -17.86
CA TYR A 112 -7.97 -6.14 -19.28
C TYR A 112 -9.30 -6.65 -19.85
N GLN A 113 -10.12 -7.31 -19.04
CA GLN A 113 -11.44 -7.76 -19.46
C GLN A 113 -12.45 -6.61 -19.47
N ILE A 114 -13.34 -6.61 -20.46
CA ILE A 114 -14.33 -5.53 -20.64
C ILE A 114 -15.67 -5.87 -19.96
N ARG A 115 -15.99 -7.16 -19.75
CA ARG A 115 -17.30 -7.61 -19.27
C ARG A 115 -17.26 -8.62 -18.13
N PHE A 116 -18.08 -8.34 -17.12
CA PHE A 116 -18.48 -9.20 -15.99
C PHE A 116 -18.77 -10.65 -16.39
N ASP A 117 -18.00 -11.68 -16.02
CA ASP A 117 -18.55 -13.03 -16.01
C ASP A 117 -19.23 -13.27 -14.66
N THR A 118 -20.55 -13.09 -14.64
CA THR A 118 -21.35 -13.11 -13.41
C THR A 118 -21.32 -14.45 -12.68
N ARG A 119 -20.87 -15.53 -13.34
CA ARG A 119 -20.65 -16.84 -12.70
C ARG A 119 -19.57 -16.79 -11.61
N TYR A 120 -18.73 -15.75 -11.61
CA TYR A 120 -17.71 -15.55 -10.59
C TYR A 120 -18.14 -14.64 -9.44
N SER A 121 -19.39 -14.15 -9.40
CA SER A 121 -19.84 -13.19 -8.38
C SER A 121 -19.69 -13.72 -6.94
N SER A 122 -19.86 -15.02 -6.72
CA SER A 122 -19.69 -15.67 -5.41
C SER A 122 -18.22 -16.03 -5.08
N LYS A 123 -17.29 -15.86 -6.03
CA LYS A 123 -15.88 -16.26 -5.89
C LYS A 123 -15.02 -15.27 -5.09
N GLY A 124 -15.59 -14.17 -4.60
CA GLY A 124 -14.86 -13.23 -3.74
C GLY A 124 -14.30 -13.96 -2.52
N ARG A 125 -13.09 -13.64 -2.07
CA ARG A 125 -12.42 -14.43 -1.03
C ARG A 125 -11.77 -13.63 0.08
N PHE A 126 -11.19 -12.46 -0.24
CA PHE A 126 -10.39 -11.69 0.71
C PHE A 126 -11.11 -10.43 1.18
N LEU A 127 -11.07 -10.18 2.49
CA LEU A 127 -11.68 -9.01 3.12
C LEU A 127 -10.64 -8.29 3.99
N LEU A 128 -10.53 -6.97 3.85
CA LEU A 128 -9.68 -6.16 4.72
C LEU A 128 -10.35 -6.00 6.09
N THR A 129 -9.82 -6.63 7.13
CA THR A 129 -10.42 -6.60 8.48
C THR A 129 -9.62 -5.75 9.47
N GLY A 130 -8.33 -5.59 9.25
CA GLY A 130 -7.46 -4.72 10.04
C GLY A 130 -6.91 -3.59 9.20
N VAL A 131 -7.43 -2.38 9.41
CA VAL A 131 -6.90 -1.14 8.83
C VAL A 131 -6.85 -0.05 9.88
N LYS A 132 -5.80 0.77 9.86
CA LYS A 132 -5.66 1.90 10.77
C LYS A 132 -5.32 3.16 9.99
N ASP A 133 -6.13 4.21 10.15
CA ASP A 133 -5.83 5.54 9.64
C ASP A 133 -4.66 6.13 10.43
N LEU A 134 -3.52 6.28 9.76
CA LEU A 134 -2.28 6.81 10.31
C LEU A 134 -2.15 8.32 10.09
N LYS A 135 -3.06 8.95 9.34
CA LYS A 135 -2.96 10.37 8.98
C LYS A 135 -1.63 10.64 8.27
N ASN A 136 -1.00 11.77 8.55
CA ASN A 136 0.37 12.06 8.12
C ASN A 136 1.39 11.69 9.22
N ASP A 137 1.12 10.64 10.00
CA ASP A 137 2.02 10.17 11.07
C ASP A 137 3.03 9.15 10.53
N TYR A 138 4.13 9.68 10.03
CA TYR A 138 5.32 8.93 9.61
C TYR A 138 5.79 7.90 10.62
N LEU A 139 5.62 8.17 11.90
CA LEU A 139 6.03 7.25 12.93
C LEU A 139 5.24 5.96 12.88
N ALA A 140 3.93 6.12 12.76
CA ALA A 140 3.02 5.01 12.70
C ALA A 140 3.27 4.20 11.41
N VAL A 141 3.65 4.86 10.31
CA VAL A 141 4.06 4.19 9.07
C VAL A 141 5.33 3.37 9.27
N LEU A 142 6.39 3.93 9.87
CA LEU A 142 7.63 3.22 10.13
C LEU A 142 7.43 2.01 11.05
N LYS A 143 6.61 2.17 12.11
CA LYS A 143 6.21 1.08 13.02
C LYS A 143 5.50 -0.04 12.27
N ALA A 144 4.51 0.31 11.45
CA ALA A 144 3.75 -0.65 10.66
C ALA A 144 4.71 -1.46 9.77
N LEU A 145 5.61 -0.78 9.05
CA LEU A 145 6.59 -1.44 8.18
C LEU A 145 7.56 -2.34 8.96
N ASP A 146 8.05 -1.92 10.13
CA ASP A 146 8.95 -2.70 10.99
C ASP A 146 8.32 -4.02 11.46
N ILE A 147 7.01 -4.06 11.70
CA ILE A 147 6.27 -5.28 12.07
C ILE A 147 5.70 -6.02 10.86
N GLY A 148 6.06 -5.61 9.64
CA GLY A 148 5.68 -6.28 8.42
C GLY A 148 4.28 -5.95 7.92
N ASN A 149 3.73 -4.79 8.25
CA ASN A 149 2.48 -4.27 7.70
C ASN A 149 2.78 -3.24 6.59
N PRO A 150 2.31 -3.47 5.34
CA PRO A 150 2.39 -2.47 4.29
C PRO A 150 1.41 -1.32 4.58
N CYS A 151 1.66 -0.18 3.95
CA CYS A 151 0.78 0.99 4.08
C CYS A 151 0.29 1.46 2.72
N ILE A 152 -0.92 2.00 2.68
CA ILE A 152 -1.42 2.77 1.55
C ILE A 152 -1.06 4.23 1.81
N VAL A 153 -0.61 4.97 0.80
CA VAL A 153 -0.49 6.43 0.88
C VAL A 153 -1.26 7.09 -0.26
N ALA A 154 -2.12 8.04 0.11
CA ALA A 154 -2.68 9.02 -0.81
C ALA A 154 -1.88 10.33 -0.68
N LEU A 155 -1.45 10.92 -1.78
CA LEU A 155 -0.63 12.13 -1.80
C LEU A 155 -0.95 13.03 -3.01
N GLN A 156 -0.67 14.32 -2.91
CA GLN A 156 -0.60 15.18 -4.10
C GLN A 156 0.59 14.76 -4.95
N THR A 157 0.42 14.61 -6.26
CA THR A 157 1.42 13.94 -7.10
C THR A 157 2.70 14.77 -7.28
N PRO A 158 3.87 14.30 -6.79
CA PRO A 158 5.16 14.91 -7.16
C PRO A 158 5.43 14.73 -8.67
N GLU A 159 6.00 15.76 -9.31
CA GLU A 159 6.45 15.70 -10.69
C GLU A 159 7.52 14.61 -10.92
N ASP A 160 8.45 14.43 -10.00
CA ASP A 160 9.46 13.36 -10.08
C ASP A 160 8.80 11.98 -10.08
N LEU A 161 7.72 11.82 -9.30
CA LEU A 161 6.94 10.59 -9.28
C LEU A 161 6.29 10.38 -10.65
N TYR A 162 5.56 11.39 -11.14
CA TYR A 162 4.85 11.37 -12.42
C TYR A 162 5.77 11.11 -13.62
N THR A 163 6.94 11.72 -13.64
CA THR A 163 7.92 11.59 -14.72
C THR A 163 8.75 10.31 -14.63
N GLY A 164 8.49 9.46 -13.64
CA GLY A 164 9.09 8.14 -13.52
C GLY A 164 10.53 8.13 -13.05
N LYS A 165 10.96 9.12 -12.27
CA LYS A 165 12.28 9.08 -11.63
C LYS A 165 12.31 7.99 -10.56
N ALA A 166 13.41 7.24 -10.48
CA ALA A 166 13.60 6.24 -9.43
C ALA A 166 13.60 6.84 -8.01
N GLN A 167 14.00 8.10 -7.87
CA GLN A 167 13.99 8.83 -6.61
C GLN A 167 13.19 10.13 -6.76
N VAL A 168 12.29 10.38 -5.80
CA VAL A 168 11.46 11.57 -5.68
C VAL A 168 12.04 12.44 -4.59
N GLU A 169 12.59 13.59 -4.99
CA GLU A 169 13.25 14.52 -4.07
C GLU A 169 12.25 15.45 -3.39
N ARG A 170 12.61 15.95 -2.20
CA ARG A 170 11.84 17.01 -1.51
C ARG A 170 11.57 18.24 -2.39
N THR A 171 12.48 18.55 -3.30
CA THR A 171 12.38 19.69 -4.22
C THR A 171 11.47 19.44 -5.42
N SER A 172 10.94 18.22 -5.58
CA SER A 172 9.99 17.92 -6.64
C SER A 172 8.82 18.90 -6.60
N ARG A 173 8.49 19.47 -7.75
CA ARG A 173 7.29 20.27 -7.91
C ARG A 173 6.06 19.39 -7.66
N ILE A 174 5.01 19.96 -7.08
CA ILE A 174 3.74 19.27 -6.87
C ILE A 174 2.79 19.61 -8.02
N LEU A 175 2.21 18.58 -8.63
CA LEU A 175 1.25 18.69 -9.72
C LEU A 175 -0.18 18.86 -9.18
N SER A 176 -1.09 19.29 -10.05
CA SER A 176 -2.52 19.26 -9.73
C SER A 176 -3.03 17.82 -9.75
N GLY A 177 -3.89 17.48 -8.80
CA GLY A 177 -4.44 16.13 -8.62
C GLY A 177 -3.79 15.35 -7.47
N GLY A 178 -4.31 14.15 -7.24
CA GLY A 178 -3.81 13.22 -6.24
C GLY A 178 -3.50 11.87 -6.84
N HIS A 179 -2.69 11.10 -6.13
CA HIS A 179 -2.34 9.73 -6.47
C HIS A 179 -2.42 8.85 -5.22
N ALA A 180 -2.62 7.56 -5.40
CA ALA A 180 -2.54 6.58 -4.34
C ALA A 180 -1.57 5.46 -4.74
N ILE A 181 -0.69 5.07 -3.81
CA ILE A 181 0.36 4.06 -4.02
C ILE A 181 0.57 3.23 -2.76
N CYS A 182 1.14 2.04 -2.92
CA CYS A 182 1.51 1.17 -1.80
C CYS A 182 2.93 1.51 -1.32
N VAL A 183 3.11 1.60 0.00
CA VAL A 183 4.39 1.71 0.68
C VAL A 183 4.82 0.31 1.13
N SER A 184 5.83 -0.22 0.45
CA SER A 184 6.34 -1.58 0.64
C SER A 184 7.63 -1.59 1.46
N GLY A 185 8.01 -0.49 2.11
CA GLY A 185 9.23 -0.43 2.90
C GLY A 185 9.81 0.96 3.05
N TYR A 186 11.01 1.03 3.59
CA TYR A 186 11.80 2.25 3.65
C TYR A 186 13.30 1.93 3.70
N LYS A 187 14.11 2.92 3.34
CA LYS A 187 15.55 2.88 3.58
C LYS A 187 16.04 4.18 4.17
N VAL A 188 17.18 4.09 4.83
CA VAL A 188 17.99 5.20 5.29
C VAL A 188 19.38 5.00 4.72
N GLU A 189 19.88 6.00 4.03
CA GLU A 189 21.17 5.99 3.33
C GLU A 189 21.75 7.39 3.41
N ASP A 190 23.01 7.50 3.84
CA ASP A 190 23.75 8.77 3.97
C ASP A 190 22.98 9.87 4.73
N GLY A 191 22.26 9.47 5.77
CA GLY A 191 21.48 10.38 6.62
C GLY A 191 20.18 10.89 6.01
N LYS A 192 19.75 10.36 4.86
CA LYS A 192 18.45 10.63 4.25
C LYS A 192 17.54 9.41 4.34
N GLY A 193 16.26 9.64 4.61
CA GLY A 193 15.23 8.61 4.71
C GLY A 193 14.30 8.62 3.51
N TYR A 194 13.94 7.44 3.02
CA TYR A 194 13.10 7.25 1.85
C TYR A 194 12.07 6.16 2.08
N PHE A 195 10.81 6.39 1.69
CA PHE A 195 9.83 5.32 1.56
C PHE A 195 10.02 4.61 0.23
N LEU A 196 10.05 3.28 0.26
CA LEU A 196 9.95 2.46 -0.93
C LEU A 196 8.47 2.31 -1.28
N VAL A 197 8.10 2.73 -2.49
CA VAL A 197 6.72 2.63 -2.98
C VAL A 197 6.62 1.72 -4.19
N LYS A 198 5.58 0.88 -4.23
CA LYS A 198 5.13 0.16 -5.42
C LYS A 198 4.11 1.04 -6.15
N ASN A 199 4.46 1.46 -7.37
CA ASN A 199 3.58 2.26 -8.21
C ASN A 199 2.74 1.35 -9.13
N SER A 200 1.70 1.92 -9.74
CA SER A 200 0.77 1.24 -10.65
C SER A 200 0.81 1.84 -12.06
N TRP A 201 1.98 2.29 -12.52
CA TRP A 201 2.20 2.87 -13.86
C TRP A 201 3.10 2.01 -14.75
N GLY A 202 3.12 0.70 -14.50
CA GLY A 202 3.95 -0.26 -15.24
C GLY A 202 5.42 -0.28 -14.82
N THR A 203 6.14 -1.28 -15.33
CA THR A 203 7.55 -1.55 -14.99
C THR A 203 8.52 -0.53 -15.58
N GLU A 204 8.13 0.20 -16.62
CA GLU A 204 8.96 1.24 -17.25
C GLU A 204 9.11 2.50 -16.39
N ASN A 205 8.33 2.62 -15.30
CA ASN A 205 8.34 3.76 -14.42
C ASN A 205 9.26 3.53 -13.21
N GLY A 206 10.13 4.48 -12.88
CA GLY A 206 11.04 4.37 -11.75
C GLY A 206 12.07 3.25 -11.95
N ASP A 207 12.36 2.52 -10.87
CA ASP A 207 13.15 1.29 -10.90
C ASP A 207 12.21 0.08 -10.97
N SER A 208 11.89 -0.35 -12.19
CA SER A 208 11.04 -1.53 -12.45
C SER A 208 9.63 -1.42 -11.83
N GLY A 209 9.05 -0.22 -11.81
CA GLY A 209 7.75 0.08 -11.18
C GLY A 209 7.81 0.53 -9.71
N TYR A 210 9.02 0.67 -9.16
CA TYR A 210 9.25 1.09 -7.78
C TYR A 210 9.98 2.42 -7.72
N GLN A 211 9.69 3.21 -6.69
CA GLN A 211 10.34 4.51 -6.49
C GLN A 211 10.66 4.71 -5.02
N TYR A 212 11.66 5.55 -4.74
CA TYR A 212 12.02 5.99 -3.40
C TYR A 212 11.57 7.43 -3.19
N ILE A 213 10.68 7.67 -2.23
CA ILE A 213 10.20 9.02 -1.92
C ILE A 213 10.87 9.53 -0.65
N ASP A 214 11.61 10.64 -0.76
CA ASP A 214 12.22 11.32 0.38
C ASP A 214 11.15 11.62 1.45
N PHE A 215 11.42 11.26 2.71
CA PHE A 215 10.49 11.50 3.82
C PHE A 215 10.06 12.96 3.92
N ASN A 216 10.93 13.91 3.55
CA ASN A 216 10.63 15.34 3.65
C ASN A 216 9.61 15.81 2.60
N VAL A 217 9.25 14.99 1.61
CA VAL A 217 8.18 15.29 0.64
C VAL A 217 6.83 15.46 1.35
N PHE A 218 6.58 14.69 2.42
CA PHE A 218 5.27 14.71 3.11
C PHE A 218 5.21 15.70 4.29
N ASP A 219 6.21 16.57 4.50
CA ASP A 219 6.25 17.49 5.65
C ASP A 219 5.13 18.54 5.62
N LYS A 220 4.59 18.82 4.43
CA LYS A 220 3.49 19.76 4.26
C LYS A 220 2.19 19.15 4.80
N LYS A 221 1.57 19.82 5.78
CA LYS A 221 0.25 19.41 6.29
C LYS A 221 -0.77 19.34 5.16
N GLY A 222 -1.59 18.28 5.16
CA GLY A 222 -2.63 18.05 4.14
C GLY A 222 -2.10 17.52 2.80
N TYR A 223 -0.80 17.26 2.69
CA TYR A 223 -0.19 16.75 1.47
C TYR A 223 -0.44 15.26 1.25
N ALA A 224 -0.47 14.48 2.32
CA ALA A 224 -0.67 13.04 2.27
C ALA A 224 -1.45 12.49 3.46
N ASN A 225 -2.02 11.31 3.25
CA ASN A 225 -2.64 10.49 4.27
C ASN A 225 -2.22 9.02 4.09
N PHE A 226 -1.94 8.33 5.20
CA PHE A 226 -1.48 6.96 5.24
C PHE A 226 -2.47 6.04 5.96
N TRP A 227 -2.57 4.80 5.52
CA TRP A 227 -3.32 3.75 6.19
C TRP A 227 -2.47 2.49 6.31
N GLU A 228 -2.38 1.94 7.51
CA GLU A 228 -1.77 0.64 7.77
C GLU A 228 -2.74 -0.47 7.41
N VAL A 229 -2.27 -1.47 6.65
CA VAL A 229 -3.00 -2.71 6.39
C VAL A 229 -2.44 -3.81 7.29
N SER A 230 -3.18 -4.17 8.34
CA SER A 230 -2.68 -5.02 9.42
C SER A 230 -3.27 -6.42 9.43
N GLU A 231 -4.49 -6.64 8.95
CA GLU A 231 -5.17 -7.94 8.97
C GLU A 231 -6.09 -8.13 7.76
N ILE A 232 -6.04 -9.32 7.16
CA ILE A 232 -6.89 -9.74 6.04
C ILE A 232 -7.57 -11.03 6.45
N THR A 233 -8.89 -11.10 6.27
CA THR A 233 -9.64 -12.35 6.38
C THR A 233 -9.68 -13.05 5.03
N ASP A 234 -9.31 -14.32 5.02
CA ASP A 234 -9.49 -15.25 3.92
C ASP A 234 -10.58 -16.24 4.31
N ARG A 235 -11.73 -16.23 3.63
CA ARG A 235 -12.85 -17.15 3.92
C ARG A 235 -12.65 -18.57 3.34
N GLY A 236 -11.52 -18.80 2.66
CA GLY A 236 -11.19 -20.06 1.99
C GLY A 236 -12.19 -20.42 0.88
N ASP A 237 -11.99 -21.59 0.29
CA ASP A 237 -12.88 -22.07 -0.77
C ASP A 237 -14.21 -22.66 -0.25
N GLN A 238 -14.29 -22.92 1.07
CA GLN A 238 -15.34 -23.75 1.68
C GLN A 238 -16.70 -23.06 1.87
N GLN A 239 -16.77 -21.73 1.80
CA GLN A 239 -18.06 -21.01 1.88
C GLN A 239 -18.77 -20.88 0.52
N MET A 240 -18.08 -21.21 -0.59
CA MET A 240 -18.65 -21.16 -1.95
C MET A 240 -19.57 -22.33 -2.29
N GLU A 241 -19.61 -23.38 -1.46
CA GLU A 241 -20.49 -24.54 -1.67
C GLU A 241 -21.90 -24.31 -1.09
N PHE A 242 -22.04 -23.53 -0.01
CA PHE A 242 -23.34 -23.32 0.66
C PHE A 242 -24.30 -22.42 -0.12
N GLU A 243 -23.80 -21.42 -0.86
CA GLU A 243 -24.63 -20.58 -1.73
C GLU A 243 -25.15 -21.38 -2.96
N ASN A 244 -24.36 -22.33 -3.48
CA ASN A 244 -24.81 -23.20 -4.58
C ASN A 244 -25.84 -24.25 -4.15
N THR A 245 -25.88 -24.63 -2.86
CA THR A 245 -26.89 -25.57 -2.38
C THR A 245 -28.27 -24.94 -2.18
N GLU A 246 -28.36 -23.65 -1.84
CA GLU A 246 -29.65 -22.97 -1.77
C GLU A 246 -30.27 -22.80 -3.16
N ASP A 247 -29.48 -22.42 -4.17
CA ASP A 247 -29.95 -22.31 -5.57
C ASP A 247 -30.34 -23.67 -6.18
N TYR A 248 -29.64 -24.75 -5.80
CA TYR A 248 -30.03 -26.11 -6.23
C TYR A 248 -31.33 -26.56 -5.55
N LEU A 249 -31.51 -26.27 -4.26
CA LEU A 249 -32.73 -26.64 -3.54
C LEU A 249 -33.95 -25.85 -4.03
N THR A 250 -33.85 -24.55 -4.33
CA THR A 250 -34.95 -23.77 -4.93
C THR A 250 -35.34 -24.28 -6.31
N SER A 251 -34.38 -24.77 -7.12
CA SER A 251 -34.68 -25.36 -8.44
C SER A 251 -35.42 -26.71 -8.39
N ILE A 252 -35.49 -27.36 -7.22
CA ILE A 252 -36.17 -28.65 -7.03
C ILE A 252 -37.58 -28.47 -6.43
N VAL A 253 -37.91 -27.31 -5.86
CA VAL A 253 -39.24 -27.05 -5.28
C VAL A 253 -40.21 -26.42 -6.30
N GLU A 254 -39.74 -26.09 -7.51
CA GLU A 254 -40.57 -25.51 -8.59
C GLU A 254 -41.00 -26.52 -9.68
N ASP A 255 -40.77 -27.82 -9.50
CA ASP A 255 -41.29 -28.90 -10.38
C ASP A 255 -42.42 -29.73 -9.72
#